data_AF-A0AAQ0HLD1-F1
#
_entry.id   AF-A0AAQ0HLD1-F1
#
_cell.length_a   1.000
_cell.length_b   1.000
_cell.length_c   1.000
_cell.angle_alpha   90.00
_cell.angle_beta   90.00
_cell.angle_gamma   90.00
#
_symmetry.space_group_name_H-M   'P 1'
#
loop_
_entity.id
_entity.type
_entity.pdbx_description
1 polymer ?
#
loop_
_entity_poly.entity_id
_entity_poly.type
_entity_poly.pdbx_seq_one_letter_code
_entity_poly.pdbx_strand_id
1 'polypeptide(L)'
;MFQPPNAVRLHVSLAEIEPEIWRRLVVPCDWTLDRLHPVLQAAFGWTDSHLHEFRIGGLRYGDPVLLDDGFGGPRVFDSTEVRLQDFVGRDVGFTYAYDFGDGWQHLIRIEDWLVLDPAPRHALCLQGARARPPEDVGGPWGYEDFLGIIRDPMHEEHRSTLRWAGGHFDPKWFDLDLINKDLRNAFRTNARRRLHQPRPKAPKG
;
A
#
# COMPACT_ATOMS: atom_id res chain seq x y z
N MET A 1 4.79 -13.24 33.30
CA MET A 1 4.65 -14.26 32.22
C MET A 1 4.81 -13.50 30.91
N PHE A 2 5.84 -13.83 30.12
CA PHE A 2 6.05 -13.17 28.82
C PHE A 2 5.00 -13.73 27.85
N GLN A 3 4.12 -12.89 27.32
CA GLN A 3 3.21 -13.29 26.24
C GLN A 3 3.93 -13.04 24.90
N PRO A 4 3.91 -13.99 23.96
CA PRO A 4 4.47 -13.76 22.64
C PRO A 4 3.67 -12.66 21.91
N PRO A 5 4.32 -11.87 21.03
CA PRO A 5 3.61 -10.91 20.19
C PRO A 5 2.49 -11.59 19.40
N ASN A 6 1.36 -10.89 19.25
CA ASN A 6 0.23 -11.31 18.42
C ASN A 6 -0.09 -10.30 17.31
N ALA A 7 0.64 -9.19 17.25
CA ALA A 7 0.51 -8.19 16.22
C ALA A 7 1.86 -7.51 15.94
N VAL A 8 1.97 -6.86 14.79
CA VAL A 8 3.13 -6.06 14.40
C VAL A 8 2.67 -4.69 13.94
N ARG A 9 3.40 -3.66 14.38
CA ARG A 9 3.22 -2.28 13.91
C ARG A 9 4.18 -2.02 12.76
N LEU A 10 3.63 -1.61 11.62
CA LEU A 10 4.35 -1.33 10.39
C LEU A 10 4.24 0.15 10.05
N HIS A 11 5.35 0.76 9.64
CA HIS A 11 5.35 2.00 8.88
C HIS A 11 5.51 1.65 7.41
N VAL A 12 4.57 2.09 6.57
CA VAL A 12 4.62 1.85 5.12
C VAL A 12 4.60 3.19 4.40
N SER A 13 5.56 3.42 3.52
CA SER A 13 5.62 4.65 2.72
C SER A 13 6.00 4.39 1.27
N LEU A 14 5.61 5.30 0.38
CA LEU A 14 6.03 5.25 -1.02
C LEU A 14 7.44 5.83 -1.17
N ALA A 15 8.32 5.08 -1.81
CA ALA A 15 9.65 5.55 -2.16
C ALA A 15 9.57 6.67 -3.22
N GLU A 16 10.61 7.51 -3.28
CA GLU A 16 10.81 8.53 -4.32
C GLU A 16 9.70 9.61 -4.41
N ILE A 17 8.88 9.76 -3.36
CA ILE A 17 7.87 10.82 -3.28
C ILE A 17 8.14 11.71 -2.07
N GLU A 18 8.20 13.02 -2.32
CA GLU A 18 8.21 14.03 -1.27
C GLU A 18 7.16 15.13 -1.49
N PRO A 19 6.43 15.56 -0.43
CA PRO A 19 6.42 15.01 0.93
C PRO A 19 5.85 13.58 1.01
N GLU A 20 6.39 12.78 1.93
CA GLU A 20 6.06 11.35 2.11
C GLU A 20 4.55 11.03 2.12
N ILE A 21 4.17 10.02 1.34
CA ILE A 21 2.85 9.37 1.38
C ILE A 21 2.98 8.07 2.17
N TRP A 22 2.32 7.98 3.32
CA TRP A 22 2.57 6.87 4.26
C TRP A 22 1.37 6.47 5.11
N ARG A 23 1.43 5.26 5.66
CA ARG A 23 0.44 4.65 6.57
C ARG A 23 1.17 3.94 7.70
N ARG A 24 0.68 4.08 8.93
CA ARG A 24 1.08 3.25 10.07
C ARG A 24 -0.01 2.21 10.34
N LEU A 25 0.34 0.96 10.15
CA LEU A 25 -0.57 -0.18 10.21
C LEU A 25 -0.28 -1.05 11.43
N VAL A 26 -1.31 -1.66 11.98
CA VAL A 26 -1.22 -2.79 12.92
C VAL A 26 -1.87 -3.98 12.25
N VAL A 27 -1.13 -5.08 12.15
CA VAL A 27 -1.61 -6.32 11.52
C VAL A 27 -1.29 -7.52 12.43
N PRO A 28 -2.08 -8.61 12.37
CA PRO A 28 -1.73 -9.85 13.07
C PRO A 28 -0.37 -10.38 12.60
N CYS A 29 0.50 -10.79 13.54
CA CYS A 29 1.85 -11.23 13.19
C CYS A 29 1.90 -12.62 12.56
N ASP A 30 0.84 -13.42 12.72
CA ASP A 30 0.71 -14.75 12.12
C ASP A 30 0.28 -14.73 10.65
N TRP A 31 -0.03 -13.54 10.10
CA TRP A 31 -0.38 -13.38 8.69
C TRP A 31 0.81 -13.56 7.78
N THR A 32 0.54 -14.15 6.63
CA THR A 32 1.50 -14.36 5.54
C THR A 32 1.75 -13.07 4.77
N LEU A 33 2.82 -13.03 3.98
CA LEU A 33 3.07 -11.92 3.05
C LEU A 33 1.94 -11.80 2.02
N ASP A 34 1.39 -12.92 1.54
CA ASP A 34 0.20 -12.94 0.69
C ASP A 34 -1.00 -12.25 1.35
N ARG A 35 -1.21 -12.42 2.67
CA ARG A 35 -2.27 -11.70 3.39
C ARG A 35 -1.96 -10.23 3.62
N LEU A 36 -0.69 -9.83 3.59
CA LEU A 36 -0.29 -8.44 3.70
C LEU A 36 -0.52 -7.67 2.38
N HIS A 37 -0.42 -8.32 1.22
CA HIS A 37 -0.70 -7.71 -0.08
C HIS A 37 -2.06 -6.97 -0.14
N PRO A 38 -3.23 -7.62 0.09
CA PRO A 38 -4.52 -6.95 0.01
C PRO A 38 -4.69 -5.85 1.07
N VAL A 39 -3.97 -5.96 2.21
CA VAL A 39 -3.93 -4.93 3.26
C VAL A 39 -3.22 -3.67 2.76
N LEU A 40 -2.07 -3.81 2.12
CA LEU A 40 -1.32 -2.70 1.53
C LEU A 40 -2.13 -2.03 0.42
N GLN A 41 -2.70 -2.85 -0.47
CA GLN A 41 -3.59 -2.40 -1.51
C GLN A 41 -4.78 -1.61 -0.92
N ALA A 42 -5.42 -2.08 0.15
CA ALA A 42 -6.52 -1.37 0.80
C ALA A 42 -6.08 -0.11 1.57
N ALA A 43 -4.92 -0.12 2.21
CA ALA A 43 -4.39 1.00 2.98
C ALA A 43 -4.04 2.22 2.11
N PHE A 44 -3.56 1.95 0.90
CA PHE A 44 -3.26 2.99 -0.09
C PHE A 44 -4.42 3.22 -1.06
N GLY A 45 -5.34 2.27 -1.20
CA GLY A 45 -6.50 2.37 -2.07
C GLY A 45 -6.20 2.02 -3.54
N TRP A 46 -5.13 1.27 -3.78
CA TRP A 46 -4.79 0.66 -5.07
C TRP A 46 -5.85 -0.35 -5.50
N THR A 47 -5.90 -0.67 -6.80
CA THR A 47 -6.95 -1.50 -7.40
C THR A 47 -6.61 -2.97 -7.51
N ASP A 48 -5.38 -3.36 -7.14
CA ASP A 48 -4.88 -4.74 -7.25
C ASP A 48 -4.94 -5.25 -8.69
N SER A 49 -4.53 -4.39 -9.63
CA SER A 49 -4.66 -4.62 -11.07
C SER A 49 -3.37 -5.13 -11.71
N HIS A 50 -2.26 -5.07 -10.98
CA HIS A 50 -0.92 -5.38 -11.47
C HIS A 50 -0.20 -6.41 -10.60
N LEU A 51 0.88 -6.98 -11.14
CA LEU A 51 1.75 -7.89 -10.40
C LEU A 51 2.42 -7.18 -9.23
N HIS A 52 2.76 -7.97 -8.21
CA HIS A 52 3.44 -7.50 -7.01
C HIS A 52 4.43 -8.54 -6.50
N GLU A 53 5.37 -8.08 -5.68
CA GLU A 53 6.26 -8.96 -4.90
C GLU A 53 6.75 -8.25 -3.64
N PHE A 54 7.20 -9.03 -2.66
CA PHE A 54 7.98 -8.54 -1.53
C PHE A 54 9.47 -8.84 -1.77
N ARG A 55 10.32 -7.89 -1.44
CA ARG A 55 11.78 -8.04 -1.41
C ARG A 55 12.25 -7.86 0.03
N ILE A 56 12.83 -8.92 0.61
CA ILE A 56 13.25 -8.93 2.02
C ILE A 56 14.60 -9.65 2.11
N GLY A 57 15.61 -8.99 2.65
CA GLY A 57 16.95 -9.58 2.81
C GLY A 57 17.59 -10.09 1.51
N GLY A 58 17.29 -9.45 0.37
CA GLY A 58 17.78 -9.84 -0.95
C GLY A 58 17.00 -10.99 -1.62
N LEU A 59 15.96 -11.51 -0.98
CA LEU A 59 15.09 -12.56 -1.52
C LEU A 59 13.78 -11.97 -2.04
N ARG A 60 13.17 -12.64 -3.03
CA ARG A 60 11.89 -12.28 -3.64
C ARG A 60 10.79 -13.21 -3.16
N TYR A 61 9.64 -12.66 -2.78
CA TYR A 61 8.47 -13.40 -2.33
C TYR A 61 7.24 -12.94 -3.09
N GLY A 62 6.47 -13.85 -3.66
CA GLY A 62 5.26 -13.55 -4.41
C GLY A 62 4.59 -14.83 -4.87
N ASP A 63 3.88 -14.79 -5.99
CA ASP A 63 3.38 -15.99 -6.66
C ASP A 63 4.47 -16.53 -7.61
N PRO A 64 5.08 -17.70 -7.33
CA PRO A 64 6.12 -18.25 -8.18
C PRO A 64 5.63 -18.59 -9.60
N VAL A 65 4.35 -18.94 -9.78
CA VAL A 65 3.79 -19.26 -11.10
C VAL A 65 3.71 -18.01 -11.97
N LEU A 66 3.40 -16.85 -11.38
CA LEU A 66 3.29 -15.58 -12.10
C LEU A 66 4.64 -14.88 -12.29
N LEU A 67 5.59 -15.09 -11.38
CA LEU A 67 6.83 -14.31 -11.29
C LEU A 67 8.10 -15.05 -11.71
N ASP A 68 8.05 -16.37 -11.85
CA ASP A 68 9.14 -17.14 -12.43
C ASP A 68 9.11 -16.99 -13.95
N ASP A 69 10.18 -16.43 -14.51
CA ASP A 69 10.31 -16.21 -15.95
C ASP A 69 10.83 -17.45 -16.69
N GLY A 70 11.25 -18.50 -15.97
CA GLY A 70 11.81 -19.72 -16.56
C GLY A 70 13.17 -19.53 -17.24
N PHE A 71 13.77 -18.34 -17.17
CA PHE A 71 15.05 -17.99 -17.79
C PHE A 71 16.22 -17.97 -16.78
N GLY A 72 16.01 -18.56 -15.61
CA GLY A 72 17.04 -18.64 -14.56
C GLY A 72 17.21 -17.34 -13.78
N GLY A 73 16.17 -16.50 -13.75
CA GLY A 73 16.11 -15.34 -12.86
C GLY A 73 16.21 -15.71 -11.36
N PRO A 74 16.35 -14.71 -10.48
CA PRO A 74 16.39 -14.96 -9.04
C PRO A 74 15.12 -15.67 -8.57
N ARG A 75 15.30 -16.76 -7.79
CA ARG A 75 14.21 -17.57 -7.24
C ARG A 75 13.16 -16.71 -6.56
N VAL A 76 11.89 -17.01 -6.87
CA VAL A 76 10.71 -16.49 -6.16
C VAL A 76 10.27 -17.52 -5.12
N PHE A 77 10.14 -17.08 -3.88
CA PHE A 77 9.56 -17.87 -2.80
C PHE A 77 8.06 -17.60 -2.69
N ASP A 78 7.30 -18.63 -2.33
CA ASP A 78 5.85 -18.51 -2.21
C ASP A 78 5.48 -17.61 -1.02
N SER A 79 4.82 -16.50 -1.31
CA SER A 79 4.38 -15.53 -0.30
C SER A 79 3.30 -16.05 0.65
N THR A 80 2.64 -17.17 0.31
CA THR A 80 1.64 -17.84 1.16
C THR A 80 2.29 -18.66 2.27
N GLU A 81 3.58 -18.98 2.18
CA GLU A 81 4.29 -19.81 3.15
C GLU A 81 5.06 -19.00 4.19
N VAL A 82 5.25 -17.69 3.97
CA VAL A 82 6.09 -16.83 4.80
C VAL A 82 5.24 -15.90 5.64
N ARG A 83 5.40 -15.93 6.97
CA ARG A 83 4.64 -15.11 7.93
C ARG A 83 5.45 -13.94 8.44
N LEU A 84 4.76 -12.88 8.87
CA LEU A 84 5.42 -11.71 9.47
C LEU A 84 6.24 -12.11 10.70
N GLN A 85 5.68 -12.95 11.57
CA GLN A 85 6.36 -13.43 12.78
C GLN A 85 7.69 -14.19 12.53
N ASP A 86 7.94 -14.68 11.31
CA ASP A 86 9.21 -15.35 10.96
C ASP A 86 10.40 -14.37 11.00
N PHE A 87 10.12 -13.07 11.04
CA PHE A 87 11.08 -11.97 11.12
C PHE A 87 11.22 -11.37 12.52
N VAL A 88 10.59 -11.94 13.56
CA VAL A 88 10.79 -11.47 14.94
C VAL A 88 12.27 -11.53 15.32
N GLY A 89 12.78 -10.44 15.88
CA GLY A 89 14.19 -10.32 16.28
C GLY A 89 15.18 -10.15 15.12
N ARG A 90 14.70 -9.94 13.89
CA ARG A 90 15.54 -9.63 12.73
C ARG A 90 15.44 -8.15 12.39
N ASP A 91 16.58 -7.55 12.08
CA ASP A 91 16.66 -6.20 11.52
C ASP A 91 16.81 -6.31 10.00
N VAL A 92 15.68 -6.43 9.30
CA VAL A 92 15.64 -6.53 7.83
C VAL A 92 14.62 -5.53 7.27
N GLY A 93 15.00 -4.86 6.19
CA GLY A 93 14.10 -4.00 5.43
C GLY A 93 13.16 -4.81 4.55
N PHE A 94 11.93 -4.34 4.42
CA PHE A 94 10.91 -4.93 3.56
C PHE A 94 10.56 -3.91 2.47
N THR A 95 10.59 -4.34 1.22
CA THR A 95 10.03 -3.57 0.12
C THR A 95 8.88 -4.35 -0.49
N TYR A 96 7.71 -3.73 -0.64
CA TYR A 96 6.62 -4.26 -1.44
C TYR A 96 6.59 -3.52 -2.77
N ALA A 97 6.94 -4.22 -3.84
CA ALA A 97 6.88 -3.70 -5.20
C ALA A 97 5.50 -4.03 -5.80
N TYR A 98 4.84 -3.05 -6.38
CA TYR A 98 3.53 -3.18 -7.04
C TYR A 98 3.59 -2.46 -8.38
N ASP A 99 2.97 -3.05 -9.41
CA ASP A 99 3.02 -2.56 -10.78
C ASP A 99 4.46 -2.45 -11.28
N PHE A 100 4.93 -3.49 -11.96
CA PHE A 100 6.29 -3.50 -12.50
C PHE A 100 6.47 -2.57 -13.71
N GLY A 101 5.38 -2.05 -14.28
CA GLY A 101 5.43 -1.01 -15.31
C GLY A 101 5.72 0.35 -14.70
N ASP A 102 4.88 0.78 -13.74
CA ASP A 102 5.03 2.07 -13.05
C ASP A 102 6.12 2.06 -11.96
N GLY A 103 6.51 0.87 -11.49
CA GLY A 103 7.61 0.70 -10.55
C GLY A 103 7.34 1.15 -9.12
N TRP A 104 6.10 1.05 -8.63
CA TRP A 104 5.78 1.49 -7.27
C TRP A 104 6.51 0.65 -6.22
N GLN A 105 7.23 1.33 -5.32
CA GLN A 105 7.90 0.71 -4.19
C GLN A 105 7.33 1.24 -2.87
N HIS A 106 6.77 0.34 -2.09
CA HIS A 106 6.39 0.61 -0.70
C HIS A 106 7.50 0.14 0.22
N LEU A 107 8.14 1.08 0.93
CA LEU A 107 9.10 0.80 1.97
C LEU A 107 8.35 0.46 3.26
N ILE A 108 8.57 -0.75 3.78
CA ILE A 108 7.92 -1.27 4.97
C ILE A 108 8.97 -1.42 6.07
N ARG A 109 8.74 -0.73 7.19
CA ARG A 109 9.56 -0.81 8.39
C ARG A 109 8.75 -1.37 9.53
N ILE A 110 9.25 -2.43 10.17
CA ILE A 110 8.69 -2.93 11.43
C ILE A 110 9.08 -1.92 12.51
N GLU A 111 8.07 -1.29 13.13
CA GLU A 111 8.29 -0.36 14.23
C GLU A 111 8.23 -1.05 15.59
N ASP A 112 7.40 -2.09 15.72
CA ASP A 112 7.15 -2.72 17.01
C ASP A 112 6.47 -4.09 16.89
N TRP A 113 6.69 -4.93 17.89
CA TRP A 113 6.00 -6.21 18.07
C TRP A 113 5.08 -6.10 19.28
N LEU A 114 3.78 -6.25 19.07
CA LEU A 114 2.76 -5.90 20.05
C LEU A 114 2.08 -7.14 20.65
N VAL A 115 1.68 -7.02 21.91
CA VAL A 115 0.76 -7.95 22.59
C VAL A 115 -0.53 -7.20 22.87
N LEU A 116 -1.58 -7.49 22.10
CA LEU A 116 -2.88 -6.82 22.18
C LEU A 116 -3.95 -7.76 22.74
N ASP A 117 -4.83 -7.25 23.59
CA ASP A 117 -6.01 -7.97 24.09
C ASP A 117 -7.29 -7.14 23.83
N PRO A 118 -8.19 -7.58 22.93
CA PRO A 118 -8.10 -8.80 22.13
C PRO A 118 -7.06 -8.70 21.01
N ALA A 119 -6.55 -9.85 20.56
CA ALA A 119 -5.73 -9.92 19.36
C ALA A 119 -6.49 -9.38 18.14
N PRO A 120 -5.84 -8.60 17.24
CA PRO A 120 -6.51 -8.03 16.09
C PRO A 120 -6.97 -9.14 15.14
N ARG A 121 -8.20 -9.02 14.63
CA ARG A 121 -8.74 -9.90 13.58
C ARG A 121 -8.62 -9.31 12.18
N HIS A 122 -8.35 -8.02 12.10
CA HIS A 122 -8.22 -7.24 10.87
C HIS A 122 -7.03 -6.30 11.00
N ALA A 123 -6.49 -5.87 9.87
CA ALA A 123 -5.55 -4.77 9.84
C ALA A 123 -6.22 -3.46 10.29
N LEU A 124 -5.46 -2.60 10.96
CA LEU A 124 -5.89 -1.28 11.38
C LEU A 124 -4.86 -0.24 10.95
N CYS A 125 -5.30 0.86 10.37
CA CYS A 125 -4.50 2.05 10.20
C CYS A 125 -4.66 2.92 11.45
N LEU A 126 -3.52 3.32 12.04
CA LEU A 126 -3.49 4.21 13.20
C LEU A 126 -3.38 5.68 12.77
N GLN A 127 -2.63 5.93 11.70
CA GLN A 127 -2.34 7.26 11.18
C GLN A 127 -1.68 7.14 9.80
N GLY A 128 -1.58 8.27 9.12
CA GLY A 128 -0.92 8.39 7.83
C GLY A 128 -1.08 9.80 7.29
N ALA A 129 -0.58 10.01 6.08
CA ALA A 129 -0.72 11.28 5.40
C ALA A 129 -0.82 11.09 3.89
N ARG A 130 -1.48 12.07 3.25
CA ARG A 130 -1.56 12.26 1.80
C ARG A 130 -2.33 11.18 1.03
N ALA A 131 -2.84 11.60 -0.12
CA ALA A 131 -3.53 10.72 -1.04
C ALA A 131 -2.51 9.83 -1.75
N ARG A 132 -2.90 8.60 -2.11
CA ARG A 132 -2.08 7.82 -3.04
C ARG A 132 -2.01 8.50 -4.42
N PRO A 133 -0.97 8.25 -5.22
CA PRO A 133 -1.00 8.53 -6.65
C PRO A 133 -2.18 7.81 -7.34
N PRO A 134 -2.75 8.37 -8.42
CA PRO A 134 -3.69 7.64 -9.27
C PRO A 134 -3.10 6.34 -9.81
N GLU A 135 -3.94 5.35 -10.15
CA GLU A 135 -3.47 4.15 -10.86
C GLU A 135 -2.99 4.56 -12.26
N ASP A 136 -1.97 3.88 -12.76
CA ASP A 136 -1.41 4.08 -14.11
C ASP A 136 -0.95 5.52 -14.39
N VAL A 137 -0.51 6.26 -13.37
CA VAL A 137 -0.02 7.64 -13.52
C VAL A 137 1.41 7.71 -14.04
N GLY A 138 2.10 6.57 -14.18
CA GLY A 138 3.47 6.50 -14.68
C GLY A 138 4.53 6.57 -13.58
N GLY A 139 4.26 5.94 -12.44
CA GLY A 139 5.22 5.87 -11.33
C GLY A 139 5.47 7.20 -10.61
N PRO A 140 6.54 7.30 -9.78
CA PRO A 140 6.85 8.50 -9.01
C PRO A 140 7.01 9.76 -9.88
N TRP A 141 7.71 9.63 -11.01
CA TRP A 141 7.94 10.72 -11.96
C TRP A 141 6.64 11.18 -12.64
N GLY A 142 5.83 10.24 -13.14
CA GLY A 142 4.54 10.57 -13.72
C GLY A 142 3.58 11.20 -12.70
N TYR A 143 3.68 10.81 -11.42
CA TYR A 143 2.93 11.48 -10.35
C TYR A 143 3.41 12.91 -10.09
N GLU A 144 4.72 13.18 -10.14
CA GLU A 144 5.25 14.54 -10.02
C GLU A 144 4.75 15.44 -11.17
N ASP A 145 4.83 14.96 -12.41
CA ASP A 145 4.30 15.66 -13.59
C ASP A 145 2.79 15.91 -13.45
N PHE A 146 2.04 14.88 -13.04
CA PHE A 146 0.61 14.99 -12.75
C PHE A 146 0.32 16.11 -11.74
N LEU A 147 1.06 16.17 -10.63
CA LEU A 147 0.91 17.23 -9.62
C LEU A 147 1.24 18.61 -10.19
N GLY A 148 2.25 18.72 -11.06
CA GLY A 148 2.59 19.94 -11.78
C GLY A 148 1.42 20.45 -12.62
N ILE A 149 0.84 19.57 -13.45
CA ILE A 149 -0.27 19.88 -14.36
C ILE A 149 -1.52 20.31 -13.58
N ILE A 150 -1.93 19.57 -12.54
CA ILE A 150 -3.16 19.90 -11.82
C ILE A 150 -3.03 21.14 -10.94
N ARG A 151 -1.81 21.57 -10.61
CA ARG A 151 -1.56 22.78 -9.81
C ARG A 151 -1.69 24.06 -10.62
N ASP A 152 -1.46 24.02 -11.94
CA ASP A 152 -1.56 25.17 -12.83
C ASP A 152 -2.89 25.15 -13.62
N PRO A 153 -3.89 25.99 -13.27
CA PRO A 153 -5.15 26.07 -14.01
C PRO A 153 -5.02 26.54 -15.46
N MET A 154 -3.90 27.14 -15.83
CA MET A 154 -3.62 27.63 -17.19
C MET A 154 -2.84 26.62 -18.04
N HIS A 155 -2.35 25.52 -17.45
CA HIS A 155 -1.71 24.45 -18.20
C HIS A 155 -2.70 23.85 -19.21
N GLU A 156 -2.25 23.62 -20.44
CA GLU A 156 -3.12 23.18 -21.54
C GLU A 156 -3.83 21.86 -21.21
N GLU A 157 -3.13 20.95 -20.52
CA GLU A 157 -3.64 19.65 -20.10
C GLU A 157 -4.42 19.66 -18.77
N HIS A 158 -4.49 20.79 -18.05
CA HIS A 158 -5.06 20.84 -16.69
C HIS A 158 -6.45 20.17 -16.59
N ARG A 159 -7.35 20.52 -17.51
CA ARG A 159 -8.74 20.04 -17.50
C ARG A 159 -8.85 18.58 -17.91
N SER A 160 -8.03 18.10 -18.83
CA SER A 160 -8.03 16.69 -19.25
C SER A 160 -7.46 15.80 -18.15
N THR A 161 -6.34 16.21 -17.55
CA THR A 161 -5.65 15.48 -16.49
C THR A 161 -6.51 15.35 -15.23
N LEU A 162 -7.15 16.44 -14.79
CA LEU A 162 -8.11 16.36 -13.68
C LEU A 162 -9.29 15.46 -14.02
N ARG A 163 -9.84 15.53 -15.24
CA ARG A 163 -10.96 14.67 -15.66
C ARG A 163 -10.59 13.20 -15.63
N TRP A 164 -9.39 12.85 -16.11
CA TRP A 164 -8.84 11.50 -16.03
C TRP A 164 -8.73 11.02 -14.57
N ALA A 165 -8.32 11.90 -13.64
CA ALA A 165 -8.28 11.62 -12.21
C ALA A 165 -9.65 11.67 -11.48
N GLY A 166 -10.79 11.69 -12.20
CA GLY A 166 -12.13 11.71 -11.61
C GLY A 166 -12.71 13.12 -11.37
N GLY A 167 -12.06 14.14 -11.91
CA GLY A 167 -12.44 15.55 -11.88
C GLY A 167 -12.07 16.28 -10.59
N HIS A 168 -11.35 15.64 -9.66
CA HIS A 168 -10.89 16.24 -8.41
C HIS A 168 -9.69 15.44 -7.88
N PHE A 169 -8.65 16.13 -7.44
CA PHE A 169 -7.54 15.52 -6.72
C PHE A 169 -6.94 16.49 -5.70
N ASP A 170 -6.96 16.12 -4.42
CA ASP A 170 -6.24 16.78 -3.34
C ASP A 170 -5.07 15.89 -2.88
N PRO A 171 -3.81 16.27 -3.16
CA PRO A 171 -2.64 15.48 -2.76
C PRO A 171 -2.46 15.35 -1.26
N LYS A 172 -3.04 16.26 -0.45
CA LYS A 172 -2.91 16.25 1.01
C LYS A 172 -3.98 15.42 1.70
N TRP A 173 -5.01 15.00 0.98
CA TRP A 173 -6.15 14.30 1.54
C TRP A 173 -5.76 13.00 2.25
N PHE A 174 -6.32 12.78 3.43
CA PHE A 174 -6.18 11.55 4.20
C PHE A 174 -7.44 11.34 5.04
N ASP A 175 -8.03 10.15 4.97
CA ASP A 175 -9.24 9.79 5.72
C ASP A 175 -9.03 8.44 6.41
N LEU A 176 -8.76 8.52 7.71
CA LEU A 176 -8.47 7.36 8.56
C LEU A 176 -9.65 6.39 8.65
N ASP A 177 -10.88 6.92 8.74
CA ASP A 177 -12.09 6.13 8.87
C ASP A 177 -12.39 5.36 7.58
N LEU A 178 -12.17 6.02 6.43
CA LEU A 178 -12.33 5.38 5.13
C LEU A 178 -11.28 4.29 4.91
N ILE A 179 -10.01 4.54 5.24
CA ILE A 179 -8.96 3.53 5.14
C ILE A 179 -9.28 2.33 6.05
N ASN A 180 -9.68 2.57 7.31
CA ASN A 180 -10.06 1.49 8.20
C ASN A 180 -11.32 0.74 7.73
N LYS A 181 -12.23 1.41 7.03
CA LYS A 181 -13.35 0.75 6.35
C LYS A 181 -12.85 -0.16 5.23
N ASP A 182 -11.91 0.27 4.41
CA ASP A 182 -11.37 -0.56 3.33
C ASP A 182 -10.57 -1.75 3.90
N LEU A 183 -9.78 -1.54 4.95
CA LEU A 183 -9.03 -2.60 5.64
C LEU A 183 -9.94 -3.70 6.20
N ARG A 184 -11.09 -3.36 6.77
CA ARG A 184 -12.10 -4.34 7.21
C ARG A 184 -12.67 -5.18 6.06
N ASN A 185 -12.55 -4.69 4.82
CA ASN A 185 -13.06 -5.35 3.62
C ASN A 185 -11.95 -5.95 2.75
N ALA A 186 -10.67 -5.87 3.14
CA ALA A 186 -9.52 -6.21 2.30
C ALA A 186 -9.56 -7.65 1.74
N PHE A 187 -10.14 -8.59 2.48
CA PHE A 187 -10.24 -10.00 2.07
C PHE A 187 -11.57 -10.38 1.41
N ARG A 188 -12.46 -9.41 1.15
CA ARG A 188 -13.73 -9.69 0.46
C ARG A 188 -13.48 -9.75 -1.04
N THR A 189 -13.86 -10.86 -1.68
CA THR A 189 -13.75 -11.08 -3.13
C THR A 189 -14.45 -10.01 -3.99
N ASN A 190 -15.48 -9.33 -3.45
CA ASN A 190 -16.22 -8.27 -4.15
C ASN A 190 -15.97 -6.87 -3.55
N ALA A 191 -14.85 -6.65 -2.86
CA ALA A 191 -14.50 -5.34 -2.34
C ALA A 191 -14.33 -4.35 -3.50
N ARG A 192 -15.25 -3.37 -3.62
CA ARG A 192 -15.12 -2.29 -4.61
C ARG A 192 -14.03 -1.32 -4.16
N ARG A 193 -12.87 -1.38 -4.81
CA ARG A 193 -11.79 -0.40 -4.68
C ARG A 193 -12.15 0.84 -5.51
N ARG A 194 -11.88 2.03 -4.97
CA ARG A 194 -12.22 3.28 -5.64
C ARG A 194 -11.10 3.63 -6.60
N LEU A 195 -11.44 3.78 -7.88
CA LEU A 195 -10.49 4.21 -8.90
C LEU A 195 -10.02 5.66 -8.65
N HIS A 196 -10.95 6.54 -8.27
CA HIS A 196 -10.68 7.96 -8.04
C HIS A 196 -10.86 8.36 -6.58
N GLN A 197 -10.22 9.48 -6.22
CA GLN A 197 -10.35 10.06 -4.90
C GLN A 197 -11.82 10.44 -4.60
N PRO A 198 -12.33 10.15 -3.38
CA PRO A 198 -13.63 10.64 -2.98
C PRO A 198 -13.66 12.16 -3.01
N ARG A 199 -14.76 12.73 -3.52
CA ARG A 199 -14.98 14.17 -3.41
C ARG A 199 -15.30 14.53 -1.95
N PRO A 200 -14.80 15.66 -1.44
CA PRO A 200 -15.27 16.20 -0.18
C PRO A 200 -16.80 16.29 -0.19
N LYS A 201 -17.45 15.86 0.90
CA LYS A 201 -18.89 16.13 1.05
C LYS A 201 -19.06 17.65 1.11
N ALA A 202 -20.01 18.19 0.34
CA ALA A 202 -20.37 19.60 0.48
C ALA A 202 -20.69 19.89 1.96
N PRO A 203 -20.28 21.05 2.50
CA PRO A 203 -20.68 21.41 3.86
C PRO A 203 -22.20 21.35 3.94
N LYS A 204 -22.71 20.69 4.99
CA LYS A 204 -24.13 20.78 5.32
C LYS A 204 -24.37 22.24 5.69
N GLY A 205 -25.08 22.97 4.83
CA GLY A 205 -25.55 24.33 5.11
C GLY A 205 -26.54 24.37 6.26
#